data_AF-A0A222P129-F1
#
_entry.id   AF-A0A222P129-F1
#
_cell.length_a   1.000
_cell.length_b   1.000
_cell.length_c   1.000
_cell.angle_alpha   90.00
_cell.angle_beta   90.00
_cell.angle_gamma   90.00
#
_symmetry.space_group_name_H-M   'P 1'
#
loop_
_entity.id
_entity.type
_entity.pdbx_description
1 polymer ?
#
loop_
_entity_poly.entity_id
_entity_poly.type
_entity_poly.pdbx_seq_one_letter_code
_entity_poly.pdbx_strand_id
1 'polypeptide(L)'
;MTITYDIISIVHLTFFLLLTLGFTLYILFFKSKSIASKLLFIAASIITLFGVMNFLFPGFYRGPYNQVDSYLLHYFFPTLSEFYSPFSIDPSLALAILSYFLIGAGYCYYLYLSGSLCTPLLFFLWASTTTTLLTVYMYRWVGFAIPMSIILASFVIREMKHTSQSMQVMVVGVMSFLPLLISLTIKDYFVDSQQLCLQQFHLMLNNKFLETPQFGKDKTLFIHSNYGPLLLYSTQYAIIATNDHHNPQGLKDTLRFFKANEKEARQIIQKRQIDLILLCPLEHPTRFNPQTSYWLQQVSLPSSYSQWQLYRPVY
;
A
#
# COMPACT_ATOMS: atom_id res chain seq x y z
N MET A 1 -0.70 -16.11 21.21
CA MET A 1 -0.35 -15.17 20.13
C MET A 1 1.04 -15.51 19.65
N THR A 2 1.17 -16.21 18.53
CA THR A 2 2.44 -16.28 17.80
C THR A 2 2.63 -14.93 17.13
N ILE A 3 3.64 -14.17 17.57
CA ILE A 3 4.03 -12.91 16.92
C ILE A 3 4.56 -13.30 15.54
N THR A 4 3.72 -13.16 14.52
CA THR A 4 4.13 -13.34 13.13
C THR A 4 4.86 -12.06 12.73
N TYR A 5 6.19 -12.07 12.81
CA TYR A 5 7.01 -10.91 12.48
C TYR A 5 6.83 -10.55 11.01
N ASP A 6 6.64 -9.26 10.72
CA ASP A 6 6.97 -8.70 9.42
C ASP A 6 8.42 -9.07 9.13
N ILE A 7 8.62 -9.94 8.15
CA ILE A 7 9.92 -10.48 7.82
C ILE A 7 10.76 -9.33 7.29
N ILE A 8 11.83 -8.96 8.01
CA ILE A 8 12.85 -8.05 7.49
C ILE A 8 13.31 -8.62 6.15
N SER A 9 13.04 -7.90 5.07
CA SER A 9 13.41 -8.34 3.74
C SER A 9 14.93 -8.45 3.66
N ILE A 10 15.43 -9.67 3.43
CA ILE A 10 16.87 -9.95 3.31
C ILE A 10 17.53 -9.13 2.20
N VAL A 11 16.78 -8.80 1.14
CA VAL A 11 17.22 -7.92 0.05
C VAL A 11 17.55 -6.52 0.57
N HIS A 12 16.62 -5.93 1.34
CA HIS A 12 16.80 -4.59 1.91
C HIS A 12 17.91 -4.57 2.97
N LEU A 13 17.98 -5.62 3.80
CA LEU A 13 19.05 -5.76 4.80
C LEU A 13 20.43 -5.85 4.12
N THR A 14 20.57 -6.68 3.09
CA THR A 14 21.82 -6.84 2.33
C THR A 14 22.23 -5.52 1.68
N PHE A 15 21.28 -4.84 1.02
CA PHE A 15 21.52 -3.53 0.42
C PHE A 15 22.01 -2.50 1.46
N PHE A 16 21.35 -2.44 2.62
CA PHE A 16 21.70 -1.52 3.69
C PHE A 16 23.08 -1.81 4.29
N LEU A 17 23.42 -3.08 4.49
CA LEU A 17 24.73 -3.50 5.00
C LEU A 17 25.84 -3.13 4.01
N LEU A 18 25.65 -3.38 2.72
CA LEU A 18 26.62 -3.00 1.68
C LEU A 18 26.80 -1.48 1.58
N LEU A 19 25.69 -0.72 1.65
CA LEU A 19 25.73 0.74 1.65
C LEU A 19 26.49 1.28 2.87
N THR A 20 26.21 0.73 4.04
CA THR A 20 26.87 1.10 5.31
C THR A 20 28.36 0.75 5.26
N LEU A 21 28.72 -0.42 4.72
CA LEU A 21 30.11 -0.80 4.52
C LEU A 21 30.81 0.20 3.58
N GLY A 22 30.21 0.53 2.43
CA GLY A 22 30.76 1.51 1.48
C GLY A 22 30.96 2.88 2.12
N PHE A 23 30.00 3.33 2.93
CA PHE A 23 30.10 4.60 3.66
C PHE A 23 31.19 4.59 4.74
N THR A 24 31.29 3.50 5.51
CA THR A 24 32.35 3.31 6.51
C THR A 24 33.73 3.33 5.85
N LEU A 25 33.90 2.61 4.74
CA LEU A 25 35.15 2.62 3.96
C LEU A 25 35.47 4.01 3.41
N TYR A 26 34.47 4.76 2.93
CA TYR A 26 34.64 6.13 2.49
C TYR A 26 35.18 7.03 3.61
N ILE A 27 34.58 6.97 4.80
CA ILE A 27 35.01 7.77 5.95
C ILE A 27 36.43 7.40 6.37
N LEU A 28 36.75 6.12 6.46
CA LEU A 28 38.04 5.63 6.94
C LEU A 28 39.19 5.96 5.98
N PHE A 29 38.98 5.82 4.66
CA PHE A 29 40.09 5.85 3.70
C PHE A 29 40.06 7.03 2.72
N PHE A 30 38.89 7.61 2.44
CA PHE A 30 38.72 8.55 1.32
C PHE A 30 38.30 9.97 1.74
N LYS A 31 37.91 10.20 3.01
CA LYS A 31 37.48 11.51 3.51
C LYS A 31 38.50 12.64 3.27
N SER A 32 39.78 12.36 3.48
CA SER A 32 40.89 13.33 3.32
C SER A 32 41.55 13.31 1.94
N LYS A 33 41.07 12.47 1.01
CA LYS A 33 41.66 12.33 -0.33
C LYS A 33 41.15 13.41 -1.30
N SER A 34 41.83 13.51 -2.44
CA SER A 34 41.44 14.40 -3.55
C SER A 34 40.03 14.09 -4.05
N ILE A 35 39.38 15.09 -4.65
CA ILE A 35 38.01 14.95 -5.18
C ILE A 35 37.92 13.84 -6.25
N ALA A 36 38.94 13.69 -7.09
CA ALA A 36 39.01 12.62 -8.09
C ALA A 36 38.99 11.22 -7.44
N SER A 37 39.77 11.02 -6.36
CA SER A 37 39.79 9.75 -5.63
C SER A 37 38.44 9.44 -4.98
N LYS A 38 37.76 10.47 -4.45
CA LYS A 38 36.42 10.35 -3.86
C LYS A 38 35.39 9.94 -4.91
N LEU A 39 35.39 10.59 -6.07
CA LEU A 39 34.49 10.27 -7.17
C LEU A 39 34.73 8.85 -7.71
N LEU A 40 36.00 8.46 -7.87
CA LEU A 40 36.36 7.11 -8.29
C LEU A 40 35.88 6.05 -7.30
N PHE A 41 36.07 6.30 -6.00
CA PHE A 41 35.57 5.40 -4.95
C PHE A 41 34.04 5.29 -4.97
N ILE A 42 33.33 6.40 -5.10
CA ILE A 42 31.86 6.41 -5.17
C ILE A 42 31.40 5.60 -6.39
N ALA A 43 31.99 5.83 -7.56
CA ALA A 43 31.67 5.09 -8.78
C ALA A 43 31.94 3.58 -8.61
N ALA A 44 33.11 3.20 -8.11
CA ALA A 44 33.46 1.80 -7.85
C ALA A 44 32.53 1.15 -6.82
N SER A 45 32.14 1.89 -5.78
CA SER A 45 31.21 1.41 -4.74
C SER A 45 29.81 1.18 -5.30
N ILE A 46 29.30 2.09 -6.15
CA ILE A 46 28.00 1.92 -6.81
C ILE A 46 28.03 0.70 -7.73
N ILE A 47 29.06 0.55 -8.57
CA ILE A 47 29.21 -0.60 -9.47
C ILE A 47 29.26 -1.90 -8.65
N THR A 48 30.05 -1.92 -7.57
CA THR A 48 30.17 -3.09 -6.70
C THR A 48 28.86 -3.42 -6.00
N LEU A 49 28.19 -2.43 -5.43
CA LEU A 49 26.88 -2.56 -4.79
C LEU A 49 25.86 -3.18 -5.76
N PHE A 50 25.69 -2.58 -6.95
CA PHE A 50 24.74 -3.07 -7.94
C PHE A 50 25.14 -4.43 -8.52
N GLY A 51 26.43 -4.68 -8.70
CA GLY A 51 26.96 -5.97 -9.15
C GLY A 51 26.67 -7.10 -8.15
N VAL A 52 26.99 -6.89 -6.87
CA VAL A 52 26.70 -7.85 -5.79
C VAL A 52 25.19 -8.06 -5.63
N MET A 53 24.42 -6.97 -5.62
CA MET A 53 22.96 -7.06 -5.49
C MET A 53 22.32 -7.79 -6.67
N ASN A 54 22.78 -7.58 -7.91
CA ASN A 54 22.27 -8.31 -9.06
C ASN A 54 22.75 -9.78 -9.09
N PHE A 55 23.93 -10.07 -8.55
CA PHE A 55 24.42 -11.45 -8.42
C PHE A 55 23.59 -12.24 -7.40
N LEU A 56 23.32 -11.66 -6.23
CA LEU A 56 22.53 -12.31 -5.17
C LEU A 56 21.02 -12.30 -5.47
N PHE A 57 20.52 -11.22 -6.07
CA PHE A 57 19.11 -11.00 -6.37
C PHE A 57 18.95 -10.52 -7.82
N PRO A 58 19.00 -11.44 -8.81
CA PRO A 58 18.90 -11.08 -10.21
C PRO A 58 17.69 -10.22 -10.55
N GLY A 59 17.94 -9.06 -11.16
CA GLY A 59 16.88 -8.13 -11.55
C GLY A 59 16.30 -7.28 -10.43
N PHE A 60 16.95 -7.16 -9.26
CA PHE A 60 16.49 -6.27 -8.16
C PHE A 60 16.28 -4.82 -8.62
N TYR A 61 17.06 -4.34 -9.59
CA TYR A 61 16.99 -2.98 -10.13
C TYR A 61 15.79 -2.75 -11.07
N ARG A 62 15.07 -3.80 -11.47
CA ARG A 62 13.86 -3.70 -12.30
C ARG A 62 12.63 -3.27 -11.50
N GLY A 63 12.81 -3.01 -10.20
CA GLY A 63 11.76 -2.55 -9.30
C GLY A 63 10.98 -3.69 -8.65
N PRO A 64 10.05 -3.34 -7.75
CA PRO A 64 9.33 -4.32 -6.91
C PRO A 64 8.42 -5.26 -7.71
N TYR A 65 8.10 -4.93 -8.96
CA TYR A 65 7.16 -5.69 -9.80
C TYR A 65 7.82 -6.59 -10.85
N ASN A 66 9.14 -6.75 -10.83
CA ASN A 66 9.86 -7.53 -11.84
C ASN A 66 9.38 -8.98 -11.98
N GLN A 67 8.88 -9.58 -10.88
CA GLN A 67 8.41 -10.97 -10.84
C GLN A 67 6.89 -11.10 -10.81
N VAL A 68 6.17 -9.98 -10.91
CA VAL A 68 4.72 -9.98 -10.87
C VAL A 68 4.17 -10.44 -12.22
N ASP A 69 3.15 -11.30 -12.18
CA ASP A 69 2.44 -11.76 -13.36
C ASP A 69 1.87 -10.56 -14.15
N SER A 70 2.13 -10.51 -15.47
CA SER A 70 1.70 -9.41 -16.34
C SER A 70 0.18 -9.20 -16.36
N TYR A 71 -0.60 -10.27 -16.14
CA TYR A 71 -2.04 -10.19 -16.01
C TYR A 71 -2.43 -9.34 -14.79
N LEU A 72 -1.74 -9.51 -13.65
CA LEU A 72 -2.02 -8.71 -12.46
C LEU A 72 -1.67 -7.24 -12.71
N LEU A 73 -0.54 -6.96 -13.37
CA LEU A 73 -0.15 -5.60 -13.73
C LEU A 73 -1.21 -4.89 -14.58
N HIS A 74 -1.94 -5.63 -15.42
CA HIS A 74 -2.94 -5.05 -16.30
C HIS A 74 -4.35 -5.02 -15.71
N TYR A 75 -4.73 -6.00 -14.88
CA TYR A 75 -6.13 -6.16 -14.44
C TYR A 75 -6.36 -5.98 -12.93
N PHE A 76 -5.31 -6.08 -12.11
CA PHE A 76 -5.41 -6.01 -10.65
C PHE A 76 -4.80 -4.71 -10.11
N PHE A 77 -3.56 -4.41 -10.46
CA PHE A 77 -2.90 -3.21 -9.95
C PHE A 77 -3.63 -1.90 -10.31
N PRO A 78 -4.24 -1.76 -11.49
CA PRO A 78 -5.08 -0.61 -11.80
C PRO A 78 -6.39 -0.54 -11.00
N THR A 79 -6.77 -1.55 -10.22
CA THR A 79 -7.92 -1.44 -9.32
C THR A 79 -7.53 -0.97 -7.92
N LEU A 80 -6.23 -0.85 -7.64
CA LEU A 80 -5.72 -0.37 -6.36
C LEU A 80 -5.49 1.13 -6.42
N SER A 81 -6.12 1.88 -5.51
CA SER A 81 -5.96 3.34 -5.41
C SER A 81 -4.50 3.76 -5.20
N GLU A 82 -3.70 2.91 -4.56
CA GLU A 82 -2.26 3.13 -4.31
C GLU A 82 -1.42 3.44 -5.56
N PHE A 83 -1.87 3.00 -6.74
CA PHE A 83 -1.14 3.14 -8.01
C PHE A 83 -1.49 4.41 -8.78
N TYR A 84 -2.48 5.16 -8.30
CA TYR A 84 -2.89 6.40 -8.92
C TYR A 84 -2.25 7.60 -8.26
N SER A 85 -2.13 8.68 -9.04
CA SER A 85 -1.83 9.98 -8.48
C SER A 85 -2.88 10.34 -7.43
N PRO A 86 -2.50 10.93 -6.28
CA PRO A 86 -3.47 11.44 -5.32
C PRO A 86 -4.43 12.44 -5.96
N PHE A 87 -4.02 13.16 -7.00
CA PHE A 87 -4.90 14.07 -7.76
C PHE A 87 -6.05 13.37 -8.48
N SER A 88 -5.85 12.11 -8.88
CA SER A 88 -6.88 11.29 -9.51
C SER A 88 -7.79 10.60 -8.49
N ILE A 89 -7.34 10.47 -7.24
CA ILE A 89 -8.10 9.95 -6.12
C ILE A 89 -8.90 11.09 -5.51
N ASP A 90 -8.22 12.00 -4.79
CA ASP A 90 -8.78 13.23 -4.20
C ASP A 90 -7.82 14.43 -4.38
N PRO A 91 -8.24 15.47 -5.12
CA PRO A 91 -7.49 16.71 -5.20
C PRO A 91 -7.20 17.36 -3.83
N SER A 92 -8.11 17.26 -2.86
CA SER A 92 -7.90 17.80 -1.51
C SER A 92 -6.79 17.07 -0.77
N LEU A 93 -6.74 15.74 -0.87
CA LEU A 93 -5.65 14.93 -0.30
C LEU A 93 -4.30 15.28 -0.94
N ALA A 94 -4.28 15.46 -2.26
CA ALA A 94 -3.07 15.89 -2.98
C ALA A 94 -2.60 17.27 -2.47
N LEU A 95 -3.52 18.22 -2.28
CA LEU A 95 -3.22 19.54 -1.73
C LEU A 95 -2.72 19.47 -0.28
N ALA A 96 -3.29 18.60 0.57
CA ALA A 96 -2.79 18.37 1.93
C ALA A 96 -1.32 17.94 1.92
N ILE A 97 -0.97 16.95 1.10
CA ILE A 97 0.39 16.42 0.97
C ILE A 97 1.34 17.52 0.48
N LEU A 98 0.94 18.28 -0.54
CA LEU A 98 1.76 19.33 -1.13
C LEU A 98 1.95 20.54 -0.21
N SER A 99 0.98 20.83 0.66
CA SER A 99 1.05 22.02 1.53
C SER A 99 2.30 22.04 2.41
N TYR A 100 2.64 20.91 3.04
CA TYR A 100 3.84 20.79 3.87
C TYR A 100 5.12 20.90 3.06
N PHE A 101 5.15 20.29 1.88
CA PHE A 101 6.28 20.42 0.97
C PHE A 101 6.49 21.89 0.57
N LEU A 102 5.43 22.60 0.19
CA LEU A 102 5.50 24.00 -0.22
C LEU A 102 5.99 24.93 0.90
N ILE A 103 5.54 24.70 2.14
CA ILE A 103 6.03 25.46 3.31
C ILE A 103 7.53 25.24 3.50
N GLY A 104 7.97 23.98 3.55
CA GLY A 104 9.38 23.64 3.76
C GLY A 104 10.29 24.08 2.60
N ALA A 105 9.85 23.88 1.35
CA ALA A 105 10.57 24.27 0.16
C ALA A 105 10.65 25.79 0.00
N GLY A 106 9.55 26.51 0.28
CA GLY A 106 9.52 27.97 0.29
C GLY A 106 10.49 28.56 1.32
N TYR A 107 10.59 27.93 2.49
CA TYR A 107 11.58 28.30 3.49
C TYR A 107 13.03 28.04 3.02
N CYS A 108 13.30 26.90 2.39
CA CYS A 108 14.62 26.65 1.82
C CYS A 108 14.97 27.64 0.71
N TYR A 109 14.00 28.06 -0.11
CA TYR A 109 14.19 29.10 -1.11
C TYR A 109 14.52 30.46 -0.48
N TYR A 110 13.86 30.83 0.61
CA TYR A 110 14.21 32.00 1.41
C TYR A 110 15.66 31.92 1.95
N LEU A 111 16.08 30.77 2.47
CA LEU A 111 17.45 30.57 2.95
C LEU A 111 18.49 30.61 1.82
N TYR A 112 18.12 30.14 0.63
CA TYR A 112 18.95 30.27 -0.56
C TYR A 112 19.16 31.74 -0.91
N LEU A 113 18.09 32.54 -0.95
CA LEU A 113 18.18 33.98 -1.24
C LEU A 113 18.96 34.76 -0.19
N SER A 114 18.94 34.33 1.08
CA SER A 114 19.70 34.95 2.18
C SER A 114 21.13 34.41 2.33
N GLY A 115 21.56 33.45 1.51
CA GLY A 115 22.90 32.86 1.59
C GLY A 115 23.16 32.00 2.84
N SER A 116 22.09 31.59 3.54
CA SER A 116 22.16 30.83 4.81
C SER A 116 21.79 29.35 4.66
N LEU A 117 21.49 28.90 3.43
CA LEU A 117 21.16 27.51 3.14
C LEU A 117 22.36 26.60 3.42
N CYS A 118 22.20 25.67 4.37
CA CYS A 118 23.22 24.70 4.72
C CYS A 118 22.99 23.33 4.05
N THR A 119 24.05 22.52 3.95
CA THR A 119 24.01 21.20 3.31
C THR A 119 22.96 20.24 3.89
N PRO A 120 22.73 20.16 5.21
CA PRO A 120 21.67 19.30 5.76
C PRO A 120 20.27 19.67 5.26
N LEU A 121 19.96 20.96 5.17
CA LEU A 121 18.67 21.41 4.66
C LEU A 121 18.52 21.10 3.17
N LEU A 122 19.60 21.25 2.39
CA LEU A 122 19.60 20.84 0.99
C LEU A 122 19.32 19.35 0.82
N PHE A 123 19.85 18.50 1.71
CA PHE A 123 19.55 17.06 1.71
C PHE A 123 18.07 16.78 1.98
N PHE A 124 17.47 17.39 3.01
CA PHE A 124 16.05 17.22 3.30
C PHE A 124 15.14 17.80 2.21
N LEU A 125 15.53 18.94 1.62
CA LEU A 125 14.85 19.50 0.47
C LEU A 125 14.84 18.49 -0.69
N TRP A 126 15.99 17.94 -1.05
CA TRP A 126 16.10 16.97 -2.14
C TRP A 126 15.33 15.68 -1.87
N ALA A 127 15.42 15.14 -0.65
CA ALA A 127 14.67 13.97 -0.22
C ALA A 127 13.17 14.21 -0.30
N SER A 128 12.68 15.32 0.27
CA SER A 128 11.28 15.71 0.25
C SER A 128 10.77 15.95 -1.18
N THR A 129 11.52 16.67 -2.02
CA THR A 129 11.19 16.87 -3.44
C THR A 129 11.05 15.54 -4.16
N THR A 130 12.02 14.63 -4.00
CA THR A 130 12.00 13.32 -4.65
C THR A 130 10.78 12.50 -4.23
N THR A 131 10.54 12.38 -2.91
CA THR A 131 9.39 11.64 -2.39
C THR A 131 8.06 12.28 -2.81
N THR A 132 7.98 13.61 -2.84
CA THR A 132 6.78 14.34 -3.26
C THR A 132 6.50 14.13 -4.74
N LEU A 133 7.51 14.19 -5.62
CA LEU A 133 7.34 13.88 -7.04
C LEU A 133 6.87 12.43 -7.26
N LEU A 134 7.44 11.49 -6.50
CA LEU A 134 6.99 10.10 -6.51
C LEU A 134 5.55 9.96 -5.98
N THR A 135 5.15 10.73 -4.97
CA THR A 135 3.75 10.75 -4.48
C THR A 135 2.80 11.35 -5.50
N VAL A 136 3.19 12.42 -6.20
CA VAL A 136 2.40 12.99 -7.30
C VAL A 136 2.20 11.95 -8.39
N TYR A 137 3.19 11.09 -8.65
CA TYR A 137 3.07 9.99 -9.59
C TYR A 137 2.19 8.83 -9.05
N MET A 138 2.39 8.41 -7.80
CA MET A 138 1.67 7.29 -7.16
C MET A 138 1.44 7.53 -5.67
N TYR A 139 0.19 7.39 -5.22
CA TYR A 139 -0.23 7.59 -3.83
C TYR A 139 0.56 6.77 -2.82
N ARG A 140 1.02 5.57 -3.19
CA ARG A 140 1.81 4.68 -2.32
C ARG A 140 3.04 5.34 -1.68
N TRP A 141 3.63 6.37 -2.31
CA TRP A 141 4.79 7.08 -1.76
C TRP A 141 4.46 8.07 -0.64
N VAL A 142 3.17 8.31 -0.36
CA VAL A 142 2.72 9.27 0.67
C VAL A 142 3.32 8.99 2.03
N GLY A 143 3.51 7.71 2.38
CA GLY A 143 4.13 7.29 3.64
C GLY A 143 5.58 7.76 3.81
N PHE A 144 6.28 8.09 2.71
CA PHE A 144 7.62 8.66 2.73
C PHE A 144 7.60 10.18 2.58
N ALA A 145 6.72 10.71 1.73
CA ALA A 145 6.65 12.15 1.46
C ALA A 145 6.18 12.95 2.67
N ILE A 146 5.20 12.45 3.44
CA ILE A 146 4.67 13.16 4.61
C ILE A 146 5.75 13.36 5.69
N PRO A 147 6.42 12.31 6.20
CA PRO A 147 7.46 12.50 7.22
C PRO A 147 8.59 13.43 6.76
N MET A 148 9.05 13.30 5.51
CA MET A 148 10.10 14.15 4.96
C MET A 148 9.67 15.62 4.86
N SER A 149 8.44 15.87 4.43
CA SER A 149 7.89 17.22 4.33
C SER A 149 7.65 17.85 5.70
N ILE A 150 7.22 17.06 6.70
CA ILE A 150 7.09 17.52 8.10
C ILE A 150 8.46 17.89 8.67
N ILE A 151 9.49 17.05 8.49
CA ILE A 151 10.86 17.35 8.94
C ILE A 151 11.35 18.64 8.28
N LEU A 152 11.16 18.78 6.96
CA LEU A 152 11.55 19.98 6.23
C LEU A 152 10.83 21.23 6.75
N ALA A 153 9.52 21.16 6.95
CA ALA A 153 8.73 22.28 7.46
C ALA A 153 9.05 22.62 8.94
N SER A 154 9.50 21.65 9.74
CA SER A 154 9.87 21.88 11.14
C SER A 154 11.04 22.85 11.31
N PHE A 155 11.91 22.99 10.30
CA PHE A 155 12.99 23.98 10.32
C PHE A 155 12.47 25.41 10.34
N VAL A 156 11.28 25.67 9.78
CA VAL A 156 10.60 26.96 9.90
C VAL A 156 10.35 27.29 11.37
N ILE A 157 9.77 26.34 12.12
CA ILE A 157 9.44 26.51 13.54
C ILE A 157 10.68 26.80 14.38
N ARG A 158 11.81 26.16 14.06
CA ARG A 158 13.08 26.40 14.78
C ARG A 158 13.52 27.87 14.71
N GLU A 159 13.30 28.51 13.58
CA GLU A 159 13.83 29.85 13.27
C GLU A 159 12.88 30.94 13.76
N MET A 160 11.60 30.58 13.88
CA MET A 160 10.59 31.38 14.56
C MET A 160 10.87 31.58 16.06
N LYS A 161 11.82 30.88 16.68
CA LYS A 161 12.16 31.07 18.11
C LYS A 161 12.56 32.51 18.46
N HIS A 162 13.05 33.28 17.49
CA HIS A 162 13.48 34.66 17.69
C HIS A 162 12.44 35.73 17.31
N THR A 163 11.27 35.33 16.80
CA THR A 163 10.19 36.26 16.43
C THR A 163 9.22 36.51 17.58
N SER A 164 8.27 37.42 17.40
CA SER A 164 7.21 37.67 18.38
C SER A 164 6.36 36.41 18.65
N GLN A 165 5.89 36.27 19.89
CA GLN A 165 5.07 35.13 20.32
C GLN A 165 3.78 34.98 19.49
N SER A 166 3.17 36.10 19.08
CA SER A 166 1.97 36.09 18.23
C SER A 166 2.24 35.41 16.88
N MET A 167 3.36 35.74 16.23
CA MET A 167 3.75 35.14 14.96
C MET A 167 4.07 33.64 15.11
N GLN A 168 4.72 33.25 16.22
CA GLN A 168 4.97 31.84 16.52
C GLN A 168 3.65 31.05 16.65
N VAL A 169 2.71 31.56 17.44
CA VAL A 169 1.38 30.93 17.64
C VAL A 169 0.63 30.84 16.31
N MET A 170 0.68 31.88 15.47
CA MET A 170 0.05 31.86 14.16
C MET A 170 0.65 30.79 13.24
N VAL A 171 1.98 30.71 13.12
CA VAL A 171 2.66 29.72 12.27
C VAL A 171 2.39 28.29 12.76
N VAL A 172 2.53 28.05 14.06
CA VAL A 172 2.24 26.73 14.66
C VAL A 172 0.76 26.38 14.48
N GLY A 173 -0.13 27.35 14.65
CA GLY A 173 -1.56 27.23 14.39
C GLY A 173 -1.81 26.80 12.95
N VAL A 174 -1.30 27.54 11.96
CA VAL A 174 -1.45 27.18 10.54
C VAL A 174 -0.89 25.79 10.25
N MET A 175 0.32 25.46 10.71
CA MET A 175 0.93 24.15 10.46
C MET A 175 0.17 22.97 11.09
N SER A 176 -0.52 23.20 12.20
CA SER A 176 -1.30 22.18 12.92
C SER A 176 -2.73 22.07 12.40
N PHE A 177 -3.37 23.19 12.06
CA PHE A 177 -4.76 23.24 11.61
C PHE A 177 -4.93 23.02 10.11
N LEU A 178 -3.93 23.32 9.28
CA LEU A 178 -4.04 23.17 7.83
C LEU A 178 -4.40 21.74 7.38
N PRO A 179 -3.77 20.66 7.89
CA PRO A 179 -4.15 19.30 7.52
C PRO A 179 -5.51 18.92 8.04
N LEU A 180 -5.91 19.44 9.21
CA LEU A 180 -7.24 19.20 9.76
C LEU A 180 -8.29 19.82 8.84
N LEU A 181 -8.11 21.09 8.45
CA LEU A 181 -9.01 21.80 7.54
C LEU A 181 -9.09 21.11 6.19
N ILE A 182 -7.97 20.64 5.63
CA ILE A 182 -7.97 19.92 4.36
C ILE A 182 -8.61 18.54 4.54
N SER A 183 -8.37 17.85 5.67
CA SER A 183 -9.01 16.56 5.97
C SER A 183 -10.54 16.68 6.07
N LEU A 184 -11.07 17.81 6.53
CA LEU A 184 -12.52 18.07 6.52
C LEU A 184 -13.12 18.19 5.12
N THR A 185 -12.28 18.38 4.08
CA THR A 185 -12.71 18.43 2.68
C THR A 185 -12.55 17.09 1.95
N ILE A 186 -11.89 16.11 2.57
CA ILE A 186 -11.74 14.77 2.01
C ILE A 186 -13.12 14.12 1.97
N LYS A 187 -13.52 13.65 0.80
CA LYS A 187 -14.72 12.82 0.67
C LYS A 187 -14.40 11.44 1.24
N ASP A 188 -15.32 10.82 1.96
CA ASP A 188 -15.19 9.41 2.32
C ASP A 188 -15.09 8.57 1.03
N TYR A 189 -13.88 8.10 0.70
CA TYR A 189 -13.63 7.26 -0.48
C TYR A 189 -14.19 5.86 -0.35
N PHE A 190 -14.42 5.41 0.89
CA PHE A 190 -15.08 4.17 1.13
C PHE A 190 -16.56 4.35 0.82
N VAL A 191 -16.95 3.88 -0.36
CA VAL A 191 -18.35 3.82 -0.77
C VAL A 191 -19.13 3.11 0.35
N ASP A 192 -20.26 3.69 0.77
CA ASP A 192 -21.12 3.13 1.82
C ASP A 192 -21.34 1.62 1.66
N SER A 193 -21.40 1.12 0.42
CA SER A 193 -21.52 -0.30 0.11
C SER A 193 -20.38 -1.18 0.60
N GLN A 194 -19.12 -0.76 0.40
CA GLN A 194 -17.95 -1.51 0.89
C GLN A 194 -17.95 -1.58 2.40
N GLN A 195 -18.25 -0.44 3.05
CA GLN A 195 -18.29 -0.36 4.50
C GLN A 195 -19.40 -1.23 5.08
N LEU A 196 -20.59 -1.25 4.46
CA LEU A 196 -21.69 -2.13 4.88
C LEU A 196 -21.32 -3.61 4.76
N CYS A 197 -20.73 -4.05 3.64
CA CYS A 197 -20.32 -5.44 3.49
C CYS A 197 -19.21 -5.81 4.47
N LEU A 198 -18.21 -4.94 4.66
CA LEU A 198 -17.13 -5.15 5.62
C LEU A 198 -17.65 -5.22 7.06
N GLN A 199 -18.55 -4.33 7.47
CA GLN A 199 -19.17 -4.35 8.80
C GLN A 199 -19.94 -5.66 9.03
N GLN A 200 -20.79 -6.08 8.09
CA GLN A 200 -21.51 -7.35 8.22
C GLN A 200 -20.56 -8.55 8.22
N PHE A 201 -19.47 -8.51 7.46
CA PHE A 201 -18.46 -9.54 7.46
C PHE A 201 -17.75 -9.66 8.81
N HIS A 202 -17.37 -8.54 9.42
CA HIS A 202 -16.84 -8.51 10.78
C HIS A 202 -17.83 -9.09 11.80
N LEU A 203 -19.11 -8.74 11.69
CA LEU A 203 -20.15 -9.33 12.55
C LEU A 203 -20.24 -10.85 12.36
N MET A 204 -20.19 -11.34 11.11
CA MET A 204 -20.22 -12.76 10.79
C MET A 204 -19.05 -13.54 11.43
N LEU A 205 -17.85 -12.97 11.40
CA LEU A 205 -16.65 -13.55 12.02
C LEU A 205 -16.70 -13.48 13.55
N ASN A 206 -17.09 -12.34 14.13
CA ASN A 206 -17.19 -12.17 15.57
C ASN A 206 -18.23 -13.11 16.20
N ASN A 207 -19.35 -13.31 15.49
CA ASN A 207 -20.40 -14.26 15.90
C ASN A 207 -20.04 -15.72 15.61
N LYS A 208 -18.85 -16.00 15.06
CA LYS A 208 -18.39 -17.32 14.65
C LYS A 208 -19.38 -18.07 13.75
N PHE A 209 -20.15 -17.32 12.95
CA PHE A 209 -21.22 -17.90 12.14
C PHE A 209 -20.68 -18.97 11.17
N LEU A 210 -19.56 -18.68 10.52
CA LEU A 210 -18.90 -19.61 9.58
C LEU A 210 -18.26 -20.82 10.28
N GLU A 211 -18.09 -20.81 11.60
CA GLU A 211 -17.56 -21.95 12.38
C GLU A 211 -18.67 -22.84 12.94
N THR A 212 -19.94 -22.55 12.65
CA THR A 212 -21.05 -23.40 13.09
C THR A 212 -20.96 -24.80 12.46
N PRO A 213 -21.41 -25.87 13.15
CA PRO A 213 -21.22 -27.25 12.70
C PRO A 213 -21.72 -27.55 11.27
N GLN A 214 -22.71 -26.81 10.79
CA GLN A 214 -23.29 -26.96 9.45
C GLN A 214 -22.31 -26.67 8.30
N PHE A 215 -21.23 -25.92 8.56
CA PHE A 215 -20.24 -25.57 7.55
C PHE A 215 -18.98 -26.44 7.61
N GLY A 216 -18.85 -27.31 8.61
CA GLY A 216 -17.73 -28.23 8.77
C GLY A 216 -16.39 -27.54 9.03
N LYS A 217 -15.34 -28.34 9.17
CA LYS A 217 -13.94 -27.88 9.22
C LYS A 217 -13.25 -28.22 7.89
N ASP A 218 -12.12 -27.58 7.64
CA ASP A 218 -11.23 -27.87 6.49
C ASP A 218 -11.89 -27.72 5.12
N LYS A 219 -12.72 -26.68 4.99
CA LYS A 219 -13.41 -26.32 3.74
C LYS A 219 -12.65 -25.23 2.98
N THR A 220 -12.79 -25.23 1.66
CA THR A 220 -12.31 -24.15 0.81
C THR A 220 -13.44 -23.15 0.55
N LEU A 221 -13.29 -21.93 1.07
CA LEU A 221 -14.23 -20.83 0.91
C LEU A 221 -13.72 -19.87 -0.17
N PHE A 222 -14.49 -19.70 -1.22
CA PHE A 222 -14.28 -18.65 -2.20
C PHE A 222 -14.94 -17.36 -1.74
N ILE A 223 -14.16 -16.29 -1.70
CA ILE A 223 -14.58 -14.93 -1.40
C ILE A 223 -13.69 -13.95 -2.19
N HIS A 224 -14.12 -12.71 -2.36
CA HIS A 224 -13.26 -11.68 -2.94
C HIS A 224 -11.98 -11.51 -2.10
N SER A 225 -10.84 -11.27 -2.78
CA SER A 225 -9.50 -11.26 -2.21
C SER A 225 -9.32 -10.25 -1.07
N ASN A 226 -10.07 -9.15 -1.06
CA ASN A 226 -10.06 -8.13 0.00
C ASN A 226 -10.43 -8.69 1.38
N TYR A 227 -11.27 -9.73 1.43
CA TYR A 227 -11.73 -10.35 2.68
C TYR A 227 -10.87 -11.52 3.12
N GLY A 228 -10.00 -12.02 2.24
CA GLY A 228 -9.18 -13.19 2.46
C GLY A 228 -8.30 -13.14 3.71
N PRO A 229 -7.51 -12.07 3.94
CA PRO A 229 -6.62 -12.01 5.12
C PRO A 229 -7.37 -12.14 6.44
N LEU A 230 -8.50 -11.44 6.57
CA LEU A 230 -9.30 -11.47 7.79
C LEU A 230 -9.97 -12.84 7.98
N LEU A 231 -10.45 -13.47 6.90
CA LEU A 231 -11.02 -14.80 6.95
C LEU A 231 -9.99 -15.85 7.40
N LEU A 232 -8.78 -15.82 6.83
CA LEU A 232 -7.67 -16.71 7.22
C LEU A 232 -7.25 -16.51 8.67
N TYR A 233 -7.27 -15.28 9.15
CA TYR A 233 -6.92 -14.96 10.52
C TYR A 233 -7.98 -15.46 11.51
N SER A 234 -9.25 -15.36 11.14
CA SER A 234 -10.37 -15.62 12.06
C SER A 234 -10.94 -17.03 12.00
N THR A 235 -10.58 -17.84 11.00
CA THR A 235 -11.23 -19.14 10.76
C THR A 235 -10.25 -20.23 10.33
N GLN A 236 -10.74 -21.47 10.20
CA GLN A 236 -9.97 -22.61 9.69
C GLN A 236 -10.18 -22.86 8.19
N TYR A 237 -10.84 -21.94 7.46
CA TYR A 237 -11.07 -22.11 6.03
C TYR A 237 -9.78 -21.94 5.24
N ALA A 238 -9.61 -22.78 4.23
CA ALA A 238 -8.72 -22.48 3.12
C ALA A 238 -9.40 -21.44 2.21
N ILE A 239 -8.61 -20.54 1.62
CA ILE A 239 -9.11 -19.54 0.67
C ILE A 239 -8.29 -19.56 -0.61
N ILE A 240 -8.88 -19.04 -1.68
CA ILE A 240 -8.22 -19.02 -3.00
C ILE A 240 -7.18 -17.91 -3.11
N ALA A 241 -7.50 -16.72 -2.60
CA ALA A 241 -6.64 -15.55 -2.73
C ALA A 241 -6.89 -14.55 -1.60
N THR A 242 -5.82 -13.91 -1.16
CA THR A 242 -5.81 -12.66 -0.42
C THR A 242 -5.56 -11.50 -1.38
N ASN A 243 -5.64 -10.26 -0.90
CA ASN A 243 -5.23 -9.08 -1.66
C ASN A 243 -3.69 -8.95 -1.81
N ASP A 244 -2.94 -10.01 -1.51
CA ASP A 244 -1.51 -10.10 -1.78
C ASP A 244 -1.25 -10.78 -3.12
N HIS A 245 -0.06 -10.55 -3.67
CA HIS A 245 0.38 -11.10 -4.95
C HIS A 245 1.26 -12.35 -4.76
N HIS A 246 1.24 -13.00 -3.59
CA HIS A 246 2.01 -14.22 -3.35
C HIS A 246 1.37 -15.45 -4.01
N ASN A 247 0.05 -15.44 -4.23
CA ASN A 247 -0.66 -16.45 -5.01
C ASN A 247 -1.26 -15.85 -6.30
N PRO A 248 -0.44 -15.57 -7.33
CA PRO A 248 -0.89 -14.85 -8.52
C PRO A 248 -2.00 -15.61 -9.28
N GLN A 249 -1.93 -16.94 -9.32
CA GLN A 249 -2.95 -17.74 -10.00
C GLN A 249 -4.28 -17.75 -9.23
N GLY A 250 -4.25 -17.76 -7.89
CA GLY A 250 -5.44 -17.61 -7.07
C GLY A 250 -6.12 -16.26 -7.32
N LEU A 251 -5.35 -15.17 -7.24
CA LEU A 251 -5.85 -13.82 -7.47
C LEU A 251 -6.42 -13.65 -8.90
N LYS A 252 -5.75 -14.21 -9.91
CA LYS A 252 -6.23 -14.23 -11.28
C LYS A 252 -7.57 -14.96 -11.42
N ASP A 253 -7.71 -16.12 -10.78
CA ASP A 253 -8.96 -16.88 -10.81
C ASP A 253 -10.08 -16.13 -10.10
N THR A 254 -9.81 -15.47 -8.97
CA THR A 254 -10.77 -14.60 -8.28
C THR A 254 -11.23 -13.46 -9.19
N LEU A 255 -10.32 -12.72 -9.82
CA LEU A 255 -10.66 -11.61 -10.71
C LEU A 255 -11.44 -12.07 -11.94
N ARG A 256 -11.09 -13.24 -12.49
CA ARG A 256 -11.81 -13.83 -13.62
C ARG A 256 -13.21 -14.26 -13.23
N PHE A 257 -13.39 -14.90 -12.08
CA PHE A 257 -14.68 -15.37 -11.60
C PHE A 257 -15.74 -14.25 -11.60
N PHE A 258 -15.41 -13.07 -11.09
CA PHE A 258 -16.36 -11.94 -11.07
C PHE A 258 -16.71 -11.41 -12.47
N LYS A 259 -15.80 -11.52 -13.45
CA LYS A 259 -15.97 -11.04 -14.83
C LYS A 259 -16.48 -12.13 -15.80
N ALA A 260 -16.47 -13.38 -15.36
CA ALA A 260 -16.75 -14.56 -16.16
C ALA A 260 -18.25 -14.73 -16.44
N ASN A 261 -18.57 -15.44 -17.53
CA ASN A 261 -19.90 -16.01 -17.70
C ASN A 261 -20.08 -17.24 -16.78
N GLU A 262 -21.31 -17.73 -16.68
CA GLU A 262 -21.65 -18.84 -15.79
C GLU A 262 -20.80 -20.10 -16.01
N LYS A 263 -20.54 -20.46 -17.28
CA LYS A 263 -19.74 -21.64 -17.64
C LYS A 263 -18.30 -21.52 -17.14
N GLU A 264 -17.65 -20.38 -17.39
CA GLU A 264 -16.28 -20.13 -16.96
C GLU A 264 -16.19 -20.03 -15.43
N ALA A 265 -17.15 -19.37 -14.78
CA ALA A 265 -17.23 -19.31 -13.32
C ALA A 265 -17.33 -20.72 -12.72
N ARG A 266 -18.22 -21.57 -13.24
CA ARG A 266 -18.34 -22.97 -12.81
C ARG A 266 -17.03 -23.75 -12.98
N GLN A 267 -16.34 -23.55 -14.10
CA GLN A 267 -15.04 -24.21 -14.35
C GLN A 267 -13.98 -23.80 -13.32
N ILE A 268 -13.93 -22.51 -12.93
CA ILE A 268 -13.02 -22.03 -11.88
C ILE A 268 -13.34 -22.71 -10.55
N ILE A 269 -14.63 -22.75 -10.19
CA ILE A 269 -15.11 -23.38 -8.95
C ILE A 269 -14.73 -24.87 -8.88
N GLN A 270 -15.01 -25.61 -9.96
CA GLN A 270 -14.68 -27.03 -10.09
C GLN A 270 -13.17 -27.29 -10.03
N LYS A 271 -12.38 -26.53 -10.79
CA LYS A 271 -10.92 -26.68 -10.84
C LYS A 271 -10.27 -26.48 -9.47
N ARG A 272 -10.83 -25.58 -8.65
CA ARG A 272 -10.32 -25.24 -7.32
C ARG A 272 -10.94 -26.05 -6.19
N GLN A 273 -11.88 -26.94 -6.48
CA GLN A 273 -12.59 -27.76 -5.49
C GLN A 273 -13.20 -26.91 -4.36
N ILE A 274 -13.85 -25.81 -4.74
CA ILE A 274 -14.44 -24.88 -3.78
C ILE A 274 -15.69 -25.50 -3.13
N ASP A 275 -15.78 -25.43 -1.81
CA ASP A 275 -16.90 -25.98 -1.04
C ASP A 275 -18.02 -24.95 -0.82
N LEU A 276 -17.63 -23.69 -0.64
CA LEU A 276 -18.53 -22.59 -0.32
C LEU A 276 -18.13 -21.34 -1.10
N ILE A 277 -19.11 -20.55 -1.49
CA ILE A 277 -18.92 -19.27 -2.20
C ILE A 277 -19.68 -18.20 -1.43
N LEU A 278 -18.95 -17.20 -0.92
CA LEU A 278 -19.50 -16.07 -0.18
C LEU A 278 -19.31 -14.79 -0.99
N LEU A 279 -20.41 -14.17 -1.39
CA LEU A 279 -20.44 -13.00 -2.28
C LEU A 279 -21.09 -11.81 -1.58
N CYS A 280 -20.53 -10.61 -1.77
CA CYS A 280 -21.19 -9.33 -1.53
C CYS A 280 -21.47 -8.68 -2.90
N PRO A 281 -22.70 -8.84 -3.45
CA PRO A 281 -23.03 -8.31 -4.77
C PRO A 281 -23.01 -6.78 -4.84
N LEU A 282 -23.18 -6.11 -3.70
CA LEU A 282 -23.20 -4.66 -3.60
C LEU A 282 -21.81 -4.04 -3.88
N GLU A 283 -20.74 -4.74 -3.51
CA GLU A 283 -19.36 -4.31 -3.76
C GLU A 283 -18.77 -4.94 -5.03
N HIS A 284 -18.96 -6.25 -5.19
CA HIS A 284 -18.35 -7.03 -6.27
C HIS A 284 -19.42 -7.84 -7.01
N PRO A 285 -20.18 -7.21 -7.93
CA PRO A 285 -21.19 -7.91 -8.69
C PRO A 285 -20.53 -8.93 -9.64
N THR A 286 -21.14 -10.10 -9.75
CA THR A 286 -20.79 -11.10 -10.76
C THR A 286 -21.47 -10.77 -12.08
N ARG A 287 -20.82 -11.07 -13.21
CA ARG A 287 -21.44 -10.91 -14.54
C ARG A 287 -22.59 -11.91 -14.81
N PHE A 288 -22.59 -13.06 -14.13
CA PHE A 288 -23.69 -14.02 -14.15
C PHE A 288 -24.58 -13.86 -12.92
N ASN A 289 -25.83 -14.34 -12.98
CA ASN A 289 -26.75 -14.30 -11.84
C ASN A 289 -26.60 -15.59 -11.00
N PRO A 290 -26.02 -15.53 -9.78
CA PRO A 290 -25.81 -16.71 -8.95
C PRO A 290 -27.12 -17.29 -8.42
N GLN A 291 -28.21 -16.51 -8.33
CA GLN A 291 -29.52 -16.96 -7.84
C GLN A 291 -30.24 -17.88 -8.85
N THR A 292 -29.96 -17.73 -10.14
CA THR A 292 -30.58 -18.54 -11.21
C THR A 292 -29.64 -19.62 -11.76
N SER A 293 -28.41 -19.69 -11.25
CA SER A 293 -27.40 -20.65 -11.71
C SER A 293 -27.71 -22.04 -11.17
N TYR A 294 -27.93 -23.01 -12.05
CA TYR A 294 -28.39 -24.36 -11.68
C TYR A 294 -27.35 -25.16 -10.85
N TRP A 295 -26.08 -24.75 -10.88
CA TRP A 295 -24.98 -25.40 -10.17
C TRP A 295 -24.68 -24.74 -8.82
N LEU A 296 -25.48 -23.75 -8.39
CA LEU A 296 -25.34 -23.07 -7.11
C LEU A 296 -26.59 -23.30 -6.25
N GLN A 297 -26.41 -23.91 -5.08
CA GLN A 297 -27.44 -24.01 -4.07
C GLN A 297 -27.26 -22.88 -3.06
N GLN A 298 -28.25 -21.98 -2.97
CA GLN A 298 -28.22 -20.91 -1.97
C GLN A 298 -28.36 -21.48 -0.56
N VAL A 299 -27.52 -20.98 0.36
CA VAL A 299 -27.60 -21.24 1.79
C VAL A 299 -28.19 -20.01 2.46
N SER A 300 -29.22 -20.22 3.29
CA SER A 300 -29.87 -19.11 4.00
C SER A 300 -28.90 -18.47 5.00
N LEU A 301 -28.81 -17.14 4.94
CA LEU A 301 -28.08 -16.32 5.91
C LEU A 301 -29.08 -15.59 6.82
N PRO A 302 -28.74 -15.39 8.11
CA PRO A 302 -29.47 -14.47 8.98
C PRO A 302 -29.66 -13.08 8.35
N SER A 303 -30.77 -12.41 8.65
CA SER A 303 -31.08 -11.07 8.12
C SER A 303 -30.03 -10.01 8.50
N SER A 304 -29.26 -10.24 9.56
CA SER A 304 -28.11 -9.40 9.94
C SER A 304 -26.97 -9.39 8.91
N TYR A 305 -26.94 -10.36 7.99
CA TYR A 305 -25.94 -10.49 6.93
C TYR A 305 -26.56 -10.28 5.54
N SER A 306 -27.59 -9.44 5.44
CA SER A 306 -28.42 -9.24 4.24
C SER A 306 -27.67 -8.77 2.99
N GLN A 307 -26.48 -8.19 3.13
CA GLN A 307 -25.66 -7.77 1.97
C GLN A 307 -24.86 -8.92 1.37
N TRP A 308 -24.79 -10.06 2.08
CA TRP A 308 -24.05 -11.23 1.68
C TRP A 308 -24.97 -12.31 1.11
N GLN A 309 -24.40 -13.12 0.23
CA GLN A 309 -25.04 -14.30 -0.34
C GLN A 309 -24.07 -15.47 -0.22
N LEU A 310 -24.52 -16.57 0.38
CA LEU A 310 -23.74 -17.79 0.56
C LEU A 310 -24.29 -18.89 -0.34
N TYR A 311 -23.41 -19.56 -1.05
CA TYR A 311 -23.75 -20.65 -1.96
C TYR A 311 -22.89 -21.87 -1.73
N ARG A 312 -23.45 -23.05 -2.02
CA ARG A 312 -22.76 -24.33 -2.12
C ARG A 312 -22.79 -24.80 -3.58
N PRO A 313 -21.64 -25.09 -4.20
CA PRO A 313 -21.62 -25.68 -5.54
C PRO A 313 -22.25 -27.08 -5.57
N VAL A 314 -22.98 -27.38 -6.64
CA VAL A 314 -23.51 -28.71 -6.95
C VAL A 314 -22.73 -29.25 -8.15
N TYR A 315 -22.01 -30.35 -7.95
CA TYR A 315 -21.09 -30.92 -8.94
C TYR A 315 -21.80 -31.88 -9.89
#